data_AF-A0A536I177-F1
#
_entry.id   AF-A0A536I177-F1
#
_cell.length_a   1.000
_cell.length_b   1.000
_cell.length_c   1.000
_cell.angle_alpha   90.00
_cell.angle_beta   90.00
_cell.angle_gamma   90.00
#
_symmetry.space_group_name_H-M   'P 1'
#
loop_
_entity.id
_entity.type
_entity.pdbx_description
1 polymer ?
#
loop_
_entity_poly.entity_id
_entity_poly.type
_entity_poly.pdbx_seq_one_letter_code
_entity_poly.pdbx_strand_id
1 'polypeptide(L)'
;MPVSALAHVAVDAVVPAAQVAAVVTDMVNGASSPAPPEPDPGARPGSNPGHDSAQSSAVTTICPDCGGVLSERAAGEMMQWECRVGHRYSPQSLADAQAEDVESALWASIRALEDRVKLLHRMSARAEAQGQSRSSRSFRRRAEGASRQAQVVREALTFAGATSLRPLGAEEPFGERAADSLSGEQETAA
;
A
#
# COMPACT_ATOMS: atom_id res chain seq x y z
N MET A 1 11.29 -1.25 -5.68
CA MET A 1 11.87 -0.05 -5.04
C MET A 1 13.40 0.16 -5.16
N PRO A 2 14.18 -0.51 -6.06
CA PRO A 2 15.56 -0.06 -6.36
C PRO A 2 15.62 1.04 -7.45
N VAL A 3 14.78 0.94 -8.47
CA VAL A 3 14.87 1.79 -9.69
C VAL A 3 14.48 3.24 -9.42
N SER A 4 13.40 3.48 -8.67
CA SER A 4 12.97 4.84 -8.29
C SER A 4 14.01 5.55 -7.41
N ALA A 5 14.71 4.83 -6.53
CA ALA A 5 15.77 5.39 -5.70
C ALA A 5 16.97 5.86 -6.55
N LEU A 6 17.38 5.07 -7.56
CA LEU A 6 18.46 5.43 -8.49
C LEU A 6 18.14 6.66 -9.36
N ALA A 7 16.88 6.88 -9.69
CA ALA A 7 16.47 7.96 -10.58
C ALA A 7 16.40 9.33 -9.88
N HIS A 8 16.25 9.37 -8.55
CA HIS A 8 15.88 10.61 -7.84
C HIS A 8 16.70 10.89 -6.57
N VAL A 9 17.58 9.98 -6.16
CA VAL A 9 18.45 10.15 -4.99
C VAL A 9 19.90 9.96 -5.44
N ALA A 10 20.80 10.82 -4.95
CA ALA A 10 22.23 10.59 -5.10
C ALA A 10 22.60 9.38 -4.21
N VAL A 11 22.86 8.22 -4.85
CA VAL A 11 23.19 6.98 -4.16
C VAL A 11 24.72 6.86 -4.02
N ASP A 12 25.18 6.52 -2.82
CA ASP A 12 26.62 6.46 -2.49
C ASP A 12 27.37 5.31 -3.18
N ALA A 13 26.66 4.24 -3.58
CA ALA A 13 27.20 3.14 -4.37
C ALA A 13 26.09 2.30 -5.02
N VAL A 14 26.36 1.81 -6.24
CA VAL A 14 25.55 0.80 -6.92
C VAL A 14 26.47 -0.36 -7.29
N VAL A 15 26.22 -1.53 -6.71
CA VAL A 15 27.10 -2.70 -6.88
C VAL A 15 26.31 -3.96 -7.27
N PRO A 16 26.93 -4.92 -7.99
CA PRO A 16 26.31 -6.20 -8.27
C PRO A 16 25.91 -6.93 -6.97
N ALA A 17 24.82 -7.69 -7.01
CA ALA A 17 24.29 -8.40 -5.83
C ALA A 17 25.35 -9.27 -5.12
N ALA A 18 26.24 -9.90 -5.89
CA ALA A 18 27.33 -10.71 -5.36
C ALA A 18 28.38 -9.93 -4.54
N GLN A 19 28.45 -8.61 -4.70
CA GLN A 19 29.44 -7.74 -4.06
C GLN A 19 28.87 -6.95 -2.87
N VAL A 20 27.54 -6.96 -2.66
CA VAL A 20 26.87 -6.20 -1.59
C VAL A 20 27.46 -6.53 -0.22
N ALA A 21 27.68 -7.81 0.09
CA ALA A 21 28.18 -8.23 1.39
C ALA A 21 29.61 -7.71 1.68
N ALA A 22 30.49 -7.73 0.67
CA ALA A 22 31.86 -7.24 0.81
C ALA A 22 31.87 -5.72 1.05
N VAL A 23 31.12 -4.96 0.24
CA VAL A 23 31.06 -3.50 0.33
C VAL A 23 30.50 -3.03 1.66
N VAL A 24 29.44 -3.67 2.18
CA VAL A 24 28.89 -3.36 3.51
C VAL A 24 29.94 -3.64 4.60
N THR A 25 30.67 -4.75 4.50
CA THR A 25 31.72 -5.11 5.46
C THR A 25 32.85 -4.08 5.46
N ASP A 26 33.28 -3.64 4.28
CA ASP A 26 34.32 -2.63 4.12
C ASP A 26 33.89 -1.27 4.68
N MET A 27 32.64 -0.86 4.45
CA MET A 27 32.08 0.37 5.02
C MET A 27 32.03 0.35 6.55
N VAL A 28 31.61 -0.78 7.15
CA VAL A 28 31.62 -0.96 8.61
C VAL A 28 33.04 -0.88 9.17
N ASN A 29 34.03 -1.33 8.40
CA ASN A 29 35.45 -1.28 8.76
C ASN A 29 36.12 0.07 8.43
N GLY A 30 35.36 1.08 7.97
CA GLY A 30 35.83 2.44 7.73
C GLY A 30 36.44 2.69 6.35
N ALA A 31 36.29 1.76 5.39
CA ALA A 31 36.65 2.03 4.00
C ALA A 31 35.62 2.97 3.36
N SER A 32 36.11 3.93 2.56
CA SER A 32 35.24 4.81 1.78
C SER A 32 34.46 4.02 0.73
N SER A 33 33.22 4.43 0.48
CA SER A 33 32.41 3.91 -0.63
C SER A 33 33.17 3.98 -1.96
N PRO A 34 33.06 2.98 -2.85
CA PRO A 34 33.61 3.08 -4.20
C PRO A 34 32.98 4.29 -4.91
N ALA A 35 33.82 5.10 -5.54
CA ALA A 35 33.38 6.32 -6.20
C ALA A 35 32.28 6.01 -7.23
N PRO A 36 31.19 6.81 -7.27
CA PRO A 36 30.15 6.63 -8.27
C PRO A 36 30.73 6.81 -9.69
N PRO A 37 30.16 6.16 -10.72
CA PRO A 37 30.50 6.48 -12.10
C PRO A 37 30.19 7.96 -12.36
N GLU A 38 31.13 8.69 -12.97
CA GLU A 38 31.00 10.13 -13.19
C GLU A 38 29.73 10.46 -13.99
N PRO A 39 28.89 11.41 -13.52
CA PRO A 39 27.70 11.82 -14.23
C PRO A 39 28.00 12.80 -15.38
N ASP A 40 27.15 12.71 -16.42
CA ASP A 40 27.06 13.57 -17.60
C ASP A 40 27.13 15.09 -17.27
N PRO A 41 27.86 15.96 -17.99
CA PRO A 41 28.11 17.38 -17.63
C PRO A 41 26.89 18.32 -17.61
N GLY A 42 25.65 17.82 -17.57
CA GLY A 42 24.42 18.60 -17.67
C GLY A 42 23.75 19.02 -16.35
N ALA A 43 24.14 18.47 -15.19
CA ALA A 43 23.41 18.69 -13.94
C ALA A 43 24.04 19.77 -13.04
N ARG A 44 23.35 20.89 -12.86
CA ARG A 44 23.74 21.98 -11.94
C ARG A 44 23.48 21.58 -10.48
N PRO A 45 24.39 21.86 -9.52
CA PRO A 45 24.15 21.61 -8.11
C PRO A 45 23.28 22.72 -7.50
N GLY A 46 22.09 22.35 -7.04
CA GLY A 46 21.25 23.19 -6.18
C GLY A 46 21.81 23.21 -4.76
N SER A 47 22.31 24.37 -4.34
CA SER A 47 22.76 24.66 -2.97
C SER A 47 21.59 24.58 -1.97
N ASN A 48 21.75 23.77 -0.91
CA ASN A 48 20.86 23.75 0.26
C ASN A 48 21.01 25.03 1.09
N PRO A 49 19.92 25.73 1.42
CA PRO A 49 19.88 26.63 2.56
C PRO A 49 18.95 26.12 3.66
N GLY A 50 19.48 26.17 4.89
CA GLY A 50 18.72 26.66 6.05
C GLY A 50 17.63 25.77 6.64
N HIS A 51 17.88 25.29 7.85
CA HIS A 51 16.83 24.99 8.82
C HIS A 51 15.97 26.25 9.06
N ASP A 52 14.81 26.34 8.43
CA ASP A 52 13.75 27.25 8.84
C ASP A 52 12.58 26.45 9.41
N SER A 53 12.48 26.51 10.74
CA SER A 53 11.27 26.20 11.48
C SER A 53 10.20 27.23 11.14
N ALA A 54 9.41 26.97 10.10
CA ALA A 54 8.17 27.67 9.84
C ALA A 54 6.99 26.69 10.04
N GLN A 55 6.27 26.94 11.14
CA GLN A 55 4.88 26.55 11.40
C GLN A 55 4.03 26.61 10.12
N SER A 56 2.99 25.81 9.87
CA SER A 56 2.26 24.74 10.55
C SER A 56 1.13 24.34 9.59
N SER A 57 0.36 23.31 9.94
CA SER A 57 -0.98 23.00 9.42
C SER A 57 -1.10 22.22 8.12
N ALA A 58 -0.95 20.90 8.22
CA ALA A 58 -2.06 20.03 7.86
C ALA A 58 -1.91 18.73 8.65
N VAL A 59 -3.00 18.24 9.23
CA VAL A 59 -3.10 16.81 9.53
C VAL A 59 -3.06 16.13 8.16
N THR A 60 -1.93 15.55 7.76
CA THR A 60 -1.85 15.08 6.36
C THR A 60 -2.41 13.68 6.20
N THR A 61 -2.19 12.76 7.15
CA THR A 61 -2.87 11.46 7.26
C THR A 61 -2.34 10.70 8.49
N ILE A 62 -2.97 9.58 8.84
CA ILE A 62 -2.52 8.63 9.85
C ILE A 62 -1.55 7.63 9.22
N CYS A 63 -0.50 7.24 9.96
CA CYS A 63 0.43 6.18 9.61
C CYS A 63 -0.27 4.81 9.73
N PRO A 64 -0.39 4.04 8.63
CA PRO A 64 -1.05 2.73 8.64
C PRO A 64 -0.44 1.74 9.63
N ASP A 65 0.88 1.80 9.84
CA ASP A 65 1.59 0.81 10.67
C ASP A 65 1.50 1.07 12.18
N CYS A 66 1.36 2.34 12.61
CA CYS A 66 1.43 2.69 14.03
C CYS A 66 0.31 3.60 14.54
N GLY A 67 -0.59 4.07 13.68
CA GLY A 67 -1.67 4.99 14.04
C GLY A 67 -1.19 6.41 14.42
N GLY A 68 0.09 6.71 14.23
CA GLY A 68 0.66 8.03 14.49
C GLY A 68 0.33 9.05 13.39
N VAL A 69 0.47 10.34 13.69
CA VAL A 69 0.32 11.40 12.68
C VAL A 69 1.53 11.38 11.74
N LEU A 70 1.27 11.41 10.44
CA LEU A 70 2.29 11.63 9.41
C LEU A 70 2.46 13.13 9.15
N SER A 71 3.71 13.57 9.09
CA SER A 71 4.09 14.89 8.60
C SER A 71 4.65 14.79 7.19
N GLU A 72 4.23 15.70 6.33
CA GLU A 72 4.74 15.84 4.98
C GLU A 72 6.09 16.56 4.97
N ARG A 73 7.03 16.06 4.17
CA ARG A 73 8.38 16.59 4.02
C ARG A 73 8.82 16.53 2.56
N ALA A 74 9.28 17.65 2.02
CA ALA A 74 9.97 17.68 0.74
C ALA A 74 11.38 17.07 0.89
N ALA A 75 11.70 16.08 0.08
CA ALA A 75 13.01 15.44 -0.03
C ALA A 75 13.52 15.58 -1.47
N GLY A 76 14.19 16.69 -1.76
CA GLY A 76 14.55 17.07 -3.13
C GLY A 76 13.29 17.42 -3.94
N GLU A 77 13.09 16.74 -5.06
CA GLU A 77 11.90 16.91 -5.92
C GLU A 77 10.72 16.01 -5.52
N MET A 78 10.88 15.13 -4.52
CA MET A 78 9.84 14.19 -4.09
C MET A 78 9.23 14.58 -2.75
N MET A 79 7.92 14.39 -2.63
CA MET A 79 7.22 14.48 -1.35
C MET A 79 7.30 13.15 -0.60
N GLN A 80 7.59 13.21 0.70
CA GLN A 80 7.61 12.06 1.59
C GLN A 80 6.74 12.33 2.82
N TRP A 81 6.20 11.27 3.39
CA TRP A 81 5.49 11.31 4.67
C TRP A 81 6.30 10.54 5.70
N GLU A 82 6.59 11.17 6.83
CA GLU A 82 7.33 10.56 7.94
C GLU A 82 6.49 10.62 9.22
N CYS A 83 6.44 9.50 9.95
CA CYS A 83 5.79 9.44 11.27
C CYS A 83 6.81 9.70 12.37
N ARG A 84 6.34 10.08 13.56
CA ARG A 84 7.21 10.38 14.72
C ARG A 84 8.12 9.21 15.15
N VAL A 85 7.76 7.98 14.81
CA VAL A 85 8.54 6.77 15.15
C VAL A 85 9.42 6.27 14.00
N GLY A 86 9.43 6.93 12.84
CA GLY A 86 10.39 6.71 11.76
C GLY A 86 9.88 5.95 10.53
N HIS A 87 8.59 5.60 10.43
CA HIS A 87 8.03 5.07 9.17
C HIS A 87 7.98 6.17 8.11
N ARG A 88 8.36 5.81 6.88
CA ARG A 88 8.45 6.74 5.76
C ARG A 88 7.74 6.17 4.54
N TYR A 89 7.02 7.02 3.85
CA TYR A 89 6.28 6.64 2.65
C TYR A 89 6.52 7.66 1.52
N SER A 90 6.64 7.16 0.29
CA SER A 90 6.40 7.93 -0.93
C SER A 90 4.89 8.09 -1.15
N PRO A 91 4.44 8.95 -2.10
CA PRO A 91 3.01 9.13 -2.36
C PRO A 91 2.32 7.83 -2.76
N GLN A 92 2.98 7.04 -3.61
CA GLN A 92 2.46 5.74 -4.08
C GLN A 92 2.41 4.72 -2.96
N SER A 93 3.51 4.55 -2.20
CA SER A 93 3.53 3.56 -1.12
C SER A 93 2.57 3.90 0.01
N LEU A 94 2.30 5.20 0.24
CA LEU A 94 1.31 5.62 1.23
C LEU A 94 -0.11 5.28 0.78
N ALA A 95 -0.45 5.56 -0.48
CA ALA A 95 -1.75 5.21 -1.04
C ALA A 95 -1.99 3.69 -1.04
N ASP A 96 -0.98 2.91 -1.41
CA ASP A 96 -1.05 1.45 -1.39
C ASP A 96 -1.23 0.92 0.04
N ALA A 97 -0.47 1.44 1.01
CA ALA A 97 -0.62 1.06 2.42
C ALA A 97 -2.00 1.45 3.00
N GLN A 98 -2.56 2.59 2.59
CA GLN A 98 -3.92 2.99 2.96
C GLN A 98 -4.96 2.05 2.34
N ALA A 99 -4.75 1.61 1.10
CA ALA A 99 -5.65 0.67 0.45
C ALA A 99 -5.66 -0.70 1.17
N GLU A 100 -4.48 -1.20 1.54
CA GLU A 100 -4.33 -2.44 2.32
C GLU A 100 -4.99 -2.33 3.71
N ASP A 101 -4.86 -1.18 4.39
CA ASP A 101 -5.49 -0.94 5.68
C ASP A 101 -7.02 -0.94 5.58
N VAL A 102 -7.57 -0.28 4.56
CA VAL A 102 -9.02 -0.29 4.29
C VAL A 102 -9.53 -1.70 3.98
N GLU A 103 -8.85 -2.44 3.11
CA GLU A 103 -9.20 -3.85 2.82
C GLU A 103 -9.17 -4.70 4.10
N SER A 104 -8.13 -4.56 4.90
CA SER A 104 -7.98 -5.28 6.16
C SER A 104 -9.12 -4.97 7.15
N ALA A 105 -9.52 -3.70 7.25
CA ALA A 105 -10.63 -3.26 8.09
C ALA A 105 -11.99 -3.83 7.62
N LEU A 106 -12.22 -3.89 6.31
CA LEU A 106 -13.43 -4.49 5.73
C LEU A 106 -13.47 -6.00 6.01
N TRP A 107 -12.36 -6.71 5.83
CA TRP A 107 -12.27 -8.13 6.19
C TRP A 107 -12.48 -8.39 7.69
N ALA A 108 -11.93 -7.54 8.55
CA ALA A 108 -12.17 -7.61 9.99
C ALA A 108 -13.66 -7.42 10.32
N SER A 109 -14.32 -6.48 9.64
CA SER A 109 -15.76 -6.22 9.80
C SER A 109 -16.62 -7.41 9.37
N ILE A 110 -16.30 -8.06 8.24
CA ILE A 110 -16.96 -9.28 7.77
C ILE A 110 -16.83 -10.38 8.82
N ARG A 111 -15.61 -10.64 9.31
CA ARG A 111 -15.36 -11.67 10.34
C ARG A 111 -16.17 -11.39 11.61
N ALA A 112 -16.18 -10.15 12.10
CA ALA A 112 -16.94 -9.77 13.29
C ALA A 112 -18.45 -9.99 13.13
N LEU A 113 -19.00 -9.69 11.95
CA LEU A 113 -20.41 -9.93 11.63
C LEU A 113 -20.73 -11.43 11.57
N GLU A 114 -19.88 -12.23 10.91
CA GLU A 114 -20.03 -13.69 10.84
C GLU A 114 -19.97 -14.36 12.23
N ASP A 115 -19.06 -13.91 13.10
CA ASP A 115 -18.97 -14.40 14.47
C ASP A 115 -20.19 -14.00 15.30
N ARG A 116 -20.73 -12.80 15.06
CA ARG A 116 -22.00 -12.37 15.66
C ARG A 116 -23.18 -13.22 15.20
N VAL A 117 -23.23 -13.62 13.93
CA VAL A 117 -24.23 -14.56 13.39
C VAL A 117 -24.15 -15.89 14.14
N LYS A 118 -22.96 -16.48 14.26
CA LYS A 118 -22.75 -17.75 15.00
C LYS A 118 -23.22 -17.64 16.45
N LEU A 119 -22.88 -16.54 17.14
CA LEU A 119 -23.30 -16.29 18.51
C LEU A 119 -24.83 -16.20 18.63
N LEU A 120 -25.48 -15.43 17.76
CA LEU A 120 -26.93 -15.25 17.78
C LEU A 120 -27.68 -16.54 17.48
N HIS A 121 -27.18 -17.40 16.59
CA HIS A 121 -27.74 -18.73 16.37
C HIS A 121 -27.64 -19.61 17.62
N ARG A 122 -26.49 -19.61 18.33
CA ARG A 122 -26.34 -20.35 19.60
C ARG A 122 -27.33 -19.84 20.67
N MET A 123 -27.51 -18.53 20.76
CA MET A 123 -28.50 -17.92 21.67
C MET A 123 -29.93 -18.28 21.30
N SER A 124 -30.26 -18.33 20.00
CA SER A 124 -31.57 -18.77 19.51
C SER A 124 -31.86 -20.21 19.92
N ALA A 125 -30.94 -21.13 19.64
CA ALA A 125 -31.08 -22.55 19.97
C ALA A 125 -31.25 -22.76 21.49
N ARG A 126 -30.49 -22.02 22.32
CA ARG A 126 -30.64 -22.07 23.77
C ARG A 126 -32.00 -21.54 24.24
N ALA A 127 -32.47 -20.44 23.67
CA ALA A 127 -33.78 -19.89 24.01
C ALA A 127 -34.92 -20.84 23.61
N GLU A 128 -34.81 -21.51 22.46
CA GLU A 128 -35.73 -22.57 22.04
C GLU A 128 -35.78 -23.73 23.01
N ALA A 129 -34.62 -24.25 23.43
CA ALA A 129 -34.54 -25.33 24.41
C ALA A 129 -35.15 -24.97 25.77
N GLN A 130 -35.26 -23.67 26.10
CA GLN A 130 -35.88 -23.16 27.32
C GLN A 130 -37.35 -22.74 27.13
N GLY A 131 -37.96 -23.01 25.97
CA GLY A 131 -39.34 -22.61 25.67
C GLY A 131 -39.55 -21.11 25.41
N GLN A 132 -38.48 -20.32 25.32
CA GLN A 132 -38.51 -18.86 25.17
C GLN A 132 -38.66 -18.44 23.70
N SER A 133 -39.81 -18.79 23.11
CA SER A 133 -40.09 -18.62 21.68
C SER A 133 -39.96 -17.17 21.17
N ARG A 134 -40.28 -16.16 22.01
CA ARG A 134 -40.12 -14.75 21.62
C ARG A 134 -38.65 -14.36 21.49
N SER A 135 -37.82 -14.82 22.43
CA SER A 135 -36.37 -14.53 22.45
C SER A 135 -35.65 -15.22 21.30
N SER A 136 -35.95 -16.50 21.03
CA SER A 136 -35.36 -17.21 19.89
C SER A 136 -35.63 -16.48 18.58
N ARG A 137 -36.90 -16.13 18.29
CA ARG A 137 -37.26 -15.37 17.09
C ARG A 137 -36.55 -14.03 16.99
N SER A 138 -36.33 -13.35 18.12
CA SER A 138 -35.57 -12.10 18.17
C SER A 138 -34.11 -12.31 17.78
N PHE A 139 -33.45 -13.33 18.36
CA PHE A 139 -32.06 -13.66 18.02
C PHE A 139 -31.90 -14.09 16.56
N ARG A 140 -32.82 -14.91 16.04
CA ARG A 140 -32.80 -15.32 14.63
C ARG A 140 -32.91 -14.14 13.67
N ARG A 141 -33.85 -13.21 13.92
CA ARG A 141 -33.96 -11.98 13.11
C ARG A 141 -32.70 -11.12 13.16
N ARG A 142 -32.04 -11.02 14.31
CA ARG A 142 -30.77 -10.31 14.43
C ARG A 142 -29.64 -11.02 13.70
N ALA A 143 -29.60 -12.36 13.71
CA ALA A 143 -28.64 -13.14 12.96
C ALA A 143 -28.82 -12.91 11.46
N GLU A 144 -30.05 -12.99 10.95
CA GLU A 144 -30.37 -12.68 9.55
C GLU A 144 -29.95 -11.26 9.16
N GLY A 145 -30.14 -10.28 10.06
CA GLY A 145 -29.67 -8.91 9.87
C GLY A 145 -28.16 -8.80 9.76
N ALA A 146 -27.42 -9.44 10.67
CA ALA A 146 -25.95 -9.45 10.65
C ALA A 146 -25.40 -10.17 9.41
N SER A 147 -26.04 -11.26 8.97
CA SER A 147 -25.67 -11.95 7.71
C SER A 147 -25.85 -11.05 6.50
N ARG A 148 -26.96 -10.30 6.41
CA ARG A 148 -27.17 -9.33 5.33
C ARG A 148 -26.14 -8.20 5.36
N GLN A 149 -25.78 -7.70 6.54
CA GLN A 149 -24.73 -6.70 6.68
C GLN A 149 -23.37 -7.23 6.21
N ALA A 150 -23.01 -8.46 6.56
CA ALA A 150 -21.76 -9.08 6.12
C ALA A 150 -21.70 -9.18 4.59
N GLN A 151 -22.84 -9.51 3.96
CA GLN A 151 -22.94 -9.59 2.51
C GLN A 151 -22.74 -8.22 1.83
N VAL A 152 -23.37 -7.16 2.36
CA VAL A 152 -23.17 -5.79 1.85
C VAL A 152 -21.71 -5.37 1.94
N VAL A 153 -21.04 -5.66 3.06
CA VAL A 153 -19.61 -5.34 3.22
C VAL A 153 -18.75 -6.14 2.23
N ARG A 154 -19.07 -7.41 1.97
CA ARG A 154 -18.37 -8.24 0.99
C ARG A 154 -18.51 -7.72 -0.44
N GLU A 155 -19.70 -7.29 -0.81
CA GLU A 155 -19.97 -6.66 -2.12
C GLU A 155 -19.18 -5.35 -2.26
N ALA A 156 -19.19 -4.51 -1.22
CA ALA A 156 -18.41 -3.28 -1.18
C ALA A 156 -16.90 -3.54 -1.32
N LEU A 157 -16.37 -4.54 -0.61
CA LEU A 157 -14.96 -4.94 -0.70
C LEU A 157 -14.59 -5.41 -2.11
N THR A 158 -15.44 -6.22 -2.74
CA THR A 158 -15.20 -6.74 -4.09
C THR A 158 -15.15 -5.59 -5.11
N PHE A 159 -16.06 -4.62 -4.98
CA PHE A 159 -16.06 -3.43 -5.83
C PHE A 159 -14.85 -2.53 -5.57
N ALA A 160 -14.49 -2.32 -4.30
CA ALA A 160 -13.37 -1.48 -3.90
C ALA A 160 -12.03 -2.07 -4.37
N GLY A 161 -11.83 -3.39 -4.26
CA GLY A 161 -10.64 -4.08 -4.78
C GLY A 161 -10.47 -3.97 -6.30
N ALA A 162 -11.57 -3.87 -7.05
CA ALA A 162 -11.53 -3.65 -8.50
C ALA A 162 -11.31 -2.19 -8.91
N THR A 163 -11.42 -1.23 -7.97
CA THR A 163 -11.40 0.20 -8.26
C THR A 163 -10.47 0.96 -7.31
N SER A 164 -10.97 1.45 -6.18
CA SER A 164 -10.30 2.40 -5.29
C SER A 164 -9.14 1.81 -4.47
N LEU A 165 -9.07 0.49 -4.31
CA LEU A 165 -8.01 -0.19 -3.55
C LEU A 165 -6.97 -0.85 -4.46
N ARG A 166 -7.05 -0.62 -5.78
CA ARG A 166 -6.06 -1.17 -6.72
C ARG A 166 -4.69 -0.50 -6.47
N PRO A 167 -3.60 -1.27 -6.30
CA PRO A 167 -2.28 -0.69 -6.07
C PRO A 167 -1.85 0.24 -7.20
N LEU A 168 -1.31 1.41 -6.87
CA LEU A 168 -0.77 2.38 -7.81
C LEU A 168 0.61 1.95 -8.34
N GLY A 169 1.36 1.16 -7.55
CA GLY A 169 2.69 0.68 -7.90
C GLY A 169 2.75 -0.66 -8.64
N ALA A 170 1.61 -1.29 -8.95
CA ALA A 170 1.59 -2.52 -9.74
C ALA A 170 1.98 -2.19 -11.19
N GLU A 171 3.23 -2.48 -11.57
CA GLU A 171 3.64 -2.44 -12.98
C GLU A 171 2.69 -3.30 -13.80
N GLU A 172 2.20 -2.76 -14.93
CA GLU A 172 1.54 -3.55 -15.96
C GLU A 172 2.40 -4.79 -16.25
N PRO A 173 1.81 -6.00 -16.35
CA PRO A 173 2.57 -7.22 -16.55
C PRO A 173 3.50 -7.06 -17.74
N PHE A 174 4.81 -7.15 -17.47
CA PHE A 174 5.85 -7.04 -18.47
C PHE A 174 5.77 -8.25 -19.41
N GLY A 175 5.06 -8.10 -20.52
CA GLY A 175 5.16 -8.99 -21.68
C GLY A 175 3.98 -9.92 -21.94
N GLU A 176 2.82 -9.37 -22.32
CA GLU A 176 2.01 -9.96 -23.39
C GLU A 176 2.26 -9.12 -24.65
N ARG A 177 3.37 -9.43 -25.34
CA ARG A 177 3.47 -9.06 -26.75
C ARG A 177 2.33 -9.79 -27.44
N ALA A 178 1.41 -9.01 -28.00
CA ALA A 178 0.39 -9.45 -28.95
C ALA A 178 1.03 -10.33 -30.04
N ALA A 179 1.03 -11.64 -29.80
CA ALA A 179 1.07 -12.63 -30.85
C ALA A 179 -0.39 -12.83 -31.27
N ASP A 180 -0.83 -12.03 -32.24
CA ASP A 180 -1.51 -12.57 -33.42
C ASP A 180 -2.02 -11.46 -34.35
N SER A 181 -1.61 -11.61 -35.61
CA SER A 181 -2.34 -11.27 -36.84
C SER A 181 -2.56 -9.77 -37.14
N LEU A 182 -2.08 -9.23 -38.25
CA LEU A 182 -2.53 -9.61 -39.59
C LEU A 182 -1.47 -9.35 -40.66
N SER A 183 -1.21 -10.41 -41.42
CA SER A 183 -0.82 -10.38 -42.82
C SER A 183 -1.95 -9.73 -43.65
N GLY A 184 -1.61 -8.92 -44.65
CA GLY A 184 -2.59 -8.49 -45.66
C GLY A 184 -2.23 -7.20 -46.42
N GLU A 185 -1.48 -7.37 -47.52
CA GLU A 185 -1.65 -6.74 -48.84
C GLU A 185 -1.76 -5.20 -48.96
N GLN A 186 -0.81 -4.56 -49.68
CA GLN A 186 -1.00 -3.74 -50.93
C GLN A 186 0.39 -3.55 -51.58
N GLU A 187 0.71 -4.19 -52.70
CA GLU A 187 0.50 -3.68 -54.07
C GLU A 187 1.51 -2.57 -54.46
N THR A 188 2.67 -2.96 -55.00
CA THR A 188 3.60 -2.04 -55.67
C THR A 188 3.49 -2.21 -57.19
N ALA A 189 2.92 -1.19 -57.82
CA ALA A 189 2.98 -0.94 -59.25
C ALA A 189 4.32 -0.29 -59.63
N ALA A 190 5.04 -0.87 -60.59
CA ALA A 190 5.82 -0.21 -61.66
C ALA A 190 6.66 -1.26 -62.41
#